data_AF-A0A928HSV0-F1
#
_entry.id   AF-A0A928HSV0-F1
#
_cell.length_a   1.000
_cell.length_b   1.000
_cell.length_c   1.000
_cell.angle_alpha   90.00
_cell.angle_beta   90.00
_cell.angle_gamma   90.00
#
_symmetry.space_group_name_H-M   'P 1'
#
loop_
_entity.id
_entity.type
_entity.pdbx_description
1 polymer ?
#
loop_
_entity_poly.entity_id
_entity_poly.type
_entity_poly.pdbx_seq_one_letter_code
_entity_poly.pdbx_strand_id
1 'polypeptide(L)'
;MCSLNRDKGAGVVCHITLDVTNYSGTFVTFCLLFCTYFAHLVDTLTSEKARLVGEMNMQLTQPIPITRPVSDLRTHLPEIEEMAKSTGEPIVLTRNGRPSLLVFDCEAYNEQVMHERHVRKLREAEIEERYRSDTYSLEQSKERLRTLQNMAEALNA
;
A
#
# COMPACT_ATOMS: atom_id res chain seq x y z
N MET A 1 -7.15 -2.80 -42.21
CA MET A 1 -7.55 -1.58 -41.47
C MET A 1 -7.48 -1.94 -39.99
N CYS A 2 -6.64 -1.30 -39.19
CA CYS A 2 -6.41 -1.73 -37.80
C CYS A 2 -7.44 -1.09 -36.87
N SER A 3 -8.21 -1.89 -36.12
CA SER A 3 -9.24 -1.39 -35.19
C SER A 3 -8.91 -1.87 -33.78
N LEU A 4 -8.68 -0.94 -32.86
CA LEU A 4 -8.54 -1.23 -31.44
C LEU A 4 -9.92 -1.15 -30.76
N ASN A 5 -10.37 -2.23 -30.14
CA ASN A 5 -11.56 -2.23 -29.30
C ASN A 5 -11.17 -2.51 -27.84
N ARG A 6 -11.74 -1.75 -26.90
CA ARG A 6 -11.51 -1.91 -25.47
C ARG A 6 -12.71 -2.62 -24.86
N ASP A 7 -12.60 -3.92 -24.60
CA ASP A 7 -13.65 -4.68 -23.94
C ASP A 7 -13.70 -4.36 -22.45
N LYS A 8 -14.91 -4.07 -21.94
CA LYS A 8 -15.14 -3.74 -20.53
C LYS A 8 -14.99 -5.01 -19.69
N GLY A 9 -13.77 -5.31 -19.27
CA GLY A 9 -13.47 -6.30 -18.22
C GLY A 9 -12.38 -7.32 -18.55
N ALA A 10 -11.89 -7.40 -19.79
CA ALA A 10 -10.91 -8.41 -20.19
C ALA A 10 -9.93 -7.88 -21.24
N GLY A 11 -8.93 -7.10 -20.81
CA GLY A 11 -7.77 -6.74 -21.63
C GLY A 11 -8.06 -5.93 -22.91
N VAL A 12 -6.99 -5.60 -23.64
CA VAL A 12 -7.07 -4.94 -24.95
C VAL A 12 -6.88 -6.02 -26.02
N VAL A 13 -7.91 -6.26 -26.83
CA VAL A 13 -7.85 -7.24 -27.93
C VAL A 13 -7.58 -6.50 -29.24
N CYS A 14 -6.42 -6.74 -29.84
CA CYS A 14 -6.07 -6.21 -31.15
C CYS A 14 -6.53 -7.16 -32.26
N HIS A 15 -7.55 -6.76 -33.00
CA HIS A 15 -7.92 -7.43 -34.27
C HIS A 15 -7.22 -6.72 -35.44
N ILE A 16 -6.28 -7.42 -36.07
CA ILE A 16 -5.63 -6.96 -37.30
C ILE A 16 -6.22 -7.73 -38.49
N THR A 17 -6.91 -7.05 -39.40
CA THR A 17 -7.27 -7.61 -40.71
C THR A 17 -6.27 -7.11 -41.76
N LEU A 18 -5.46 -8.04 -42.27
CA LEU A 18 -4.48 -7.82 -43.33
C LEU A 18 -4.96 -8.49 -44.62
N ASP A 19 -5.26 -7.70 -45.65
CA ASP A 19 -5.48 -8.22 -47.01
C ASP A 19 -4.12 -8.61 -47.61
N VAL A 20 -3.87 -9.92 -47.70
CA VAL A 20 -2.55 -10.50 -48.02
C VAL A 20 -2.23 -10.43 -49.52
N THR A 21 -3.13 -9.90 -50.36
CA THR A 21 -2.99 -9.90 -51.83
C THR A 21 -2.24 -8.70 -52.40
N ASN A 22 -1.92 -7.67 -51.61
CA ASN A 22 -1.42 -6.40 -52.16
C ASN A 22 -0.31 -5.69 -51.35
N TYR A 23 0.43 -6.39 -50.48
CA TYR A 23 1.48 -5.78 -49.65
C TYR A 23 2.79 -6.57 -49.65
N SER A 24 3.92 -5.86 -49.75
CA SER A 24 5.26 -6.44 -49.65
C SER A 24 5.48 -7.04 -48.24
N GLY A 25 6.17 -8.19 -48.16
CA GLY A 25 6.36 -8.92 -46.90
C GLY A 25 6.99 -8.12 -45.76
N THR A 26 7.73 -7.03 -46.08
CA THR A 26 8.29 -6.06 -45.13
C THR A 26 7.24 -5.23 -44.39
N PHE A 27 6.11 -4.92 -45.04
CA PHE A 27 5.03 -4.13 -44.43
C PHE A 27 4.24 -4.95 -43.40
N VAL A 28 4.02 -6.24 -43.71
CA VAL A 28 3.34 -7.18 -42.80
C VAL A 28 4.17 -7.41 -41.54
N THR A 29 5.49 -7.60 -41.68
CA THR A 29 6.39 -7.76 -40.53
C THR A 29 6.44 -6.52 -39.65
N PHE A 30 6.52 -5.32 -40.24
CA PHE A 30 6.48 -4.07 -39.48
C PHE A 30 5.17 -3.88 -38.73
N CYS A 31 4.03 -4.25 -39.33
CA CYS A 31 2.72 -4.14 -38.71
C CYS A 31 2.56 -5.11 -37.52
N LEU A 32 3.06 -6.34 -37.63
CA LEU A 32 3.06 -7.30 -36.52
C LEU A 32 4.01 -6.89 -35.38
N LEU A 33 5.19 -6.37 -35.70
CA LEU A 33 6.14 -5.83 -34.70
C LEU A 33 5.55 -4.63 -33.97
N PHE A 34 4.90 -3.71 -34.70
CA PHE A 34 4.25 -2.56 -34.09
C PHE A 34 3.07 -2.98 -33.20
N CYS A 35 2.29 -3.97 -33.62
CA CYS A 35 1.15 -4.44 -32.81
C CYS A 35 1.60 -5.18 -31.54
N THR A 36 2.66 -5.98 -31.61
CA THR A 36 3.21 -6.67 -30.42
C THR A 36 3.87 -5.67 -29.46
N TYR A 37 4.59 -4.67 -29.99
CA TYR A 37 5.13 -3.57 -29.18
C TYR A 37 4.03 -2.76 -28.49
N PHE A 38 2.99 -2.38 -29.24
CA PHE A 38 1.88 -1.60 -28.70
C PHE A 38 1.06 -2.38 -27.66
N ALA A 39 0.84 -3.69 -27.87
CA ALA A 39 0.21 -4.56 -26.88
C ALA A 39 1.03 -4.61 -25.58
N HIS A 40 2.34 -4.84 -25.68
CA HIS A 40 3.23 -4.88 -24.53
C HIS A 40 3.28 -3.54 -23.78
N LEU A 41 3.24 -2.42 -24.51
CA LEU A 41 3.18 -1.06 -23.94
C LEU A 41 1.86 -0.82 -23.19
N VAL A 42 0.74 -1.23 -23.77
CA VAL A 42 -0.58 -1.10 -23.13
C VAL A 42 -0.68 -1.98 -21.88
N ASP A 43 -0.12 -3.19 -21.90
CA ASP A 43 -0.08 -4.10 -20.75
C ASP A 43 0.81 -3.58 -19.61
N THR A 44 1.96 -2.95 -19.93
CA THR A 44 2.81 -2.31 -18.91
C THR A 44 2.09 -1.13 -18.26
N LEU A 45 1.40 -0.30 -19.05
CA LEU A 45 0.66 0.85 -18.53
C LEU A 45 -0.60 0.46 -17.75
N THR A 46 -1.32 -0.60 -18.14
CA THR A 46 -2.48 -1.10 -17.38
C THR A 46 -2.06 -1.77 -16.07
N SER A 47 -0.93 -2.50 -16.05
CA SER A 47 -0.36 -3.07 -14.83
C SER A 47 0.07 -1.99 -13.83
N GLU A 48 0.76 -0.95 -14.30
CA GLU A 48 1.18 0.17 -13.46
C GLU A 48 -0.02 0.96 -12.91
N LYS A 49 -1.05 1.18 -13.74
CA LYS A 49 -2.32 1.79 -13.32
C LYS A 49 -3.06 0.92 -12.29
N ALA A 50 -3.10 -0.40 -12.46
CA ALA A 50 -3.73 -1.30 -11.51
C ALA A 50 -3.01 -1.31 -10.16
N ARG A 51 -1.67 -1.23 -10.17
CA ARG A 51 -0.84 -1.13 -8.97
C ARG A 51 -1.08 0.19 -8.23
N LEU A 52 -1.10 1.31 -8.95
CA LEU A 52 -1.40 2.63 -8.36
C LEU A 52 -2.83 2.72 -7.81
N VAL A 53 -3.82 2.18 -8.52
CA VAL A 53 -5.21 2.14 -8.04
C VAL A 53 -5.35 1.21 -6.82
N GLY A 54 -4.65 0.07 -6.82
CA GLY A 54 -4.62 -0.85 -5.67
C GLY A 54 -3.97 -0.23 -4.42
N GLU A 55 -2.84 0.48 -4.60
CA GLU A 55 -2.15 1.20 -3.52
C GLU A 55 -2.98 2.38 -2.98
N MET A 56 -3.71 3.09 -3.86
CA MET A 56 -4.60 4.19 -3.44
C MET A 56 -5.87 3.71 -2.72
N ASN A 57 -6.41 2.54 -3.08
CA ASN A 57 -7.67 2.04 -2.51
C ASN A 57 -7.54 1.54 -1.06
N MET A 58 -6.31 1.36 -0.55
CA MET A 58 -6.05 1.02 0.85
C MET A 58 -6.10 2.26 1.78
N GLN A 59 -6.13 3.47 1.25
CA GLN A 59 -5.95 4.71 2.03
C GLN A 59 -7.23 5.48 2.37
N LEU A 60 -8.42 5.11 1.88
CA LEU A 60 -9.60 5.99 1.99
C LEU A 60 -10.90 5.45 2.58
N THR A 61 -10.92 4.23 3.12
CA THR A 61 -12.09 3.75 3.88
C THR A 61 -11.75 3.69 5.36
N GLN A 62 -11.49 4.85 5.97
CA GLN A 62 -11.57 4.94 7.43
C GLN A 62 -13.04 5.20 7.78
N PRO A 63 -13.69 4.34 8.58
CA PRO A 63 -15.06 4.56 9.00
C PRO A 63 -15.19 5.88 9.77
N ILE A 64 -16.37 6.49 9.71
CA ILE A 64 -16.62 7.76 10.42
C ILE A 64 -16.49 7.47 11.93
N PRO A 65 -15.55 8.13 12.64
CA PRO A 65 -15.30 7.82 14.03
C PRO A 65 -16.48 8.23 14.91
N ILE A 66 -16.79 7.39 15.89
CA ILE A 66 -17.91 7.63 16.81
C ILE A 66 -17.63 8.92 17.59
N THR A 67 -18.63 9.80 17.66
CA THR A 67 -18.51 11.10 18.32
C THR A 67 -19.45 11.20 19.52
N ARG A 68 -18.92 11.62 20.67
CA ARG A 68 -19.67 11.84 21.93
C ARG A 68 -19.32 13.20 22.54
N PRO A 69 -20.19 13.81 23.37
CA PRO A 69 -19.83 15.04 24.08
C PRO A 69 -18.89 14.73 25.26
N VAL A 70 -17.99 15.65 25.59
CA VAL A 70 -17.07 15.53 26.75
C VAL A 70 -17.82 15.35 28.08
N SER A 71 -19.07 15.83 28.17
CA SER A 71 -19.92 15.63 29.34
C SER A 71 -20.22 14.15 29.63
N ASP A 72 -20.20 13.28 28.62
CA ASP A 72 -20.47 11.85 28.79
C ASP A 72 -19.40 11.16 29.63
N LEU A 73 -18.17 11.70 29.72
CA LEU A 73 -17.14 11.16 30.61
C LEU A 73 -17.55 11.16 32.09
N ARG A 74 -18.47 12.03 32.49
CA ARG A 74 -18.93 12.08 33.89
C ARG A 74 -19.95 11.00 34.21
N THR A 75 -20.79 10.63 33.26
CA THR A 75 -21.99 9.79 33.49
C THR A 75 -21.91 8.43 32.81
N HIS A 76 -21.23 8.33 31.68
CA HIS A 76 -21.20 7.17 30.78
C HIS A 76 -19.77 6.69 30.50
N LEU A 77 -18.81 6.94 31.41
CA LEU A 77 -17.43 6.49 31.24
C LEU A 77 -17.32 4.97 30.99
N PRO A 78 -18.03 4.08 31.74
CA PRO A 78 -17.91 2.64 31.50
C PRO A 78 -18.37 2.21 30.09
N GLU A 79 -19.42 2.84 29.57
CA GLU A 79 -19.91 2.58 28.20
C GLU A 79 -18.90 3.04 27.16
N ILE A 80 -18.25 4.20 27.36
CA ILE A 80 -17.21 4.71 26.46
C ILE A 80 -15.98 3.79 26.47
N GLU A 81 -15.56 3.29 27.64
CA GLU A 81 -14.44 2.36 27.76
C GLU A 81 -14.72 1.03 27.07
N GLU A 82 -15.91 0.46 27.27
CA GLU A 82 -16.33 -0.78 26.60
C GLU A 82 -16.42 -0.60 25.08
N MET A 83 -16.92 0.55 24.64
CA MET A 83 -16.98 0.88 23.22
C MET A 83 -15.59 1.03 22.60
N ALA A 84 -14.66 1.72 23.26
CA ALA A 84 -13.30 1.88 22.78
C ALA A 84 -12.58 0.52 22.67
N LYS A 85 -12.81 -0.38 23.64
CA LYS A 85 -12.25 -1.74 23.64
C LYS A 85 -12.86 -2.65 22.57
N SER A 86 -14.18 -2.64 22.44
CA SER A 86 -14.88 -3.52 21.51
C SER A 86 -14.70 -3.14 20.05
N THR A 87 -14.65 -1.84 19.76
CA THR A 87 -14.40 -1.34 18.41
C THR A 87 -12.92 -1.41 18.04
N GLY A 88 -12.02 -1.24 19.01
CA GLY A 88 -10.59 -1.06 18.72
C GLY A 88 -10.30 0.23 17.95
N GLU A 89 -11.24 1.18 17.94
CA GLU A 89 -11.16 2.46 17.23
C GLU A 89 -11.29 3.65 18.20
N PRO A 90 -10.72 4.81 17.84
CA PRO A 90 -10.75 5.98 18.72
C PRO A 90 -12.12 6.66 18.71
N ILE A 91 -12.60 7.04 19.90
CA ILE A 91 -13.84 7.79 20.08
C ILE A 91 -13.52 9.29 20.19
N VAL A 92 -14.17 10.10 19.36
CA VAL A 92 -14.01 11.55 19.34
C VAL A 92 -14.90 12.19 20.41
N LEU A 93 -14.29 12.95 21.31
CA LEU A 93 -15.02 13.74 22.30
C LEU A 93 -15.10 15.21 21.90
N THR A 94 -16.32 15.73 21.89
CA THR A 94 -16.64 17.09 21.48
C THR A 94 -16.96 18.00 22.65
N ARG A 95 -16.50 19.24 22.56
CA ARG A 95 -16.86 20.33 23.47
C ARG A 95 -17.48 21.44 22.62
N ASN A 96 -18.73 21.80 22.91
CA ASN A 96 -19.49 22.81 22.15
C ASN A 96 -19.52 22.52 20.63
N GLY A 97 -19.71 21.25 20.25
CA GLY A 97 -19.77 20.81 18.86
C GLY A 97 -18.42 20.76 18.13
N ARG A 98 -17.29 21.00 18.83
CA ARG A 98 -15.95 20.91 18.25
C ARG A 98 -15.18 19.72 18.84
N PRO A 99 -14.46 18.93 18.02
CA PRO A 99 -13.61 17.87 18.51
C PRO A 99 -12.53 18.46 19.43
N SER A 100 -12.32 17.82 20.58
CA SER A 100 -11.44 18.35 21.63
C SER A 100 -10.49 17.31 22.22
N LEU A 101 -10.94 16.06 22.33
CA LEU A 101 -10.18 14.94 22.90
C LEU A 101 -10.51 13.66 22.14
N LEU A 102 -9.63 12.68 22.23
CA LEU A 102 -9.84 11.31 21.75
C LEU A 102 -9.71 10.36 22.94
N VAL A 103 -10.58 9.36 23.00
CA VAL A 103 -10.44 8.23 23.92
C VAL A 103 -10.14 7.01 23.08
N PHE A 104 -9.09 6.29 23.45
CA PHE A 104 -8.63 5.13 22.72
C PHE A 104 -8.20 4.06 23.72
N ASP A 105 -8.49 2.79 23.41
CA ASP A 105 -7.97 1.70 24.20
C ASP A 105 -6.44 1.61 24.03
N CYS A 106 -5.73 1.40 25.15
CA CYS A 106 -4.28 1.40 25.17
C CYS A 106 -3.66 0.22 24.41
N GLU A 107 -4.29 -0.96 24.46
CA GLU A 107 -3.76 -2.16 23.81
C GLU A 107 -3.95 -2.05 22.30
N ALA A 108 -5.16 -1.69 21.86
CA ALA A 108 -5.46 -1.44 20.45
C ALA A 108 -4.56 -0.34 19.85
N TYR A 109 -4.38 0.77 20.57
CA TYR A 109 -3.47 1.84 20.15
C TYR A 109 -2.03 1.35 19.99
N ASN A 110 -1.52 0.60 20.97
CA ASN A 110 -0.15 0.08 20.90
C ASN A 110 0.03 -0.90 19.74
N GLU A 111 -0.94 -1.79 19.51
CA GLU A 111 -0.90 -2.71 18.38
C GLU A 111 -0.86 -1.95 17.04
N GLN A 112 -1.70 -0.93 16.88
CA GLN A 112 -1.72 -0.09 15.68
C GLN A 112 -0.36 0.60 15.47
N VAL A 113 0.20 1.22 16.51
CA VAL A 113 1.51 1.89 16.43
C VAL A 113 2.64 0.90 16.07
N MET A 114 2.61 -0.32 16.62
CA MET A 114 3.58 -1.36 16.30
C MET A 114 3.42 -1.85 14.86
N HIS A 115 2.17 -2.04 14.42
CA HIS A 115 1.86 -2.41 13.05
C HIS A 115 2.38 -1.36 12.06
N GLU A 116 2.08 -0.08 12.29
CA GLU A 116 2.57 1.03 11.46
C GLU A 116 4.10 1.08 11.42
N ARG A 117 4.76 0.85 12.57
CA ARG A 117 6.22 0.76 12.62
C ARG A 117 6.76 -0.37 11.75
N HIS A 118 6.16 -1.56 11.80
CA HIS A 118 6.56 -2.71 11.00
C HIS A 118 6.36 -2.44 9.51
N VAL A 119 5.18 -1.96 9.12
CA VAL A 119 4.87 -1.62 7.72
C VAL A 119 5.85 -0.58 7.19
N ARG A 120 6.15 0.45 7.98
CA ARG A 120 7.13 1.47 7.62
C ARG A 120 8.52 0.86 7.39
N LYS A 121 8.99 -0.03 8.28
CA LYS A 121 10.30 -0.67 8.16
C LYS A 121 10.38 -1.61 6.96
N LEU A 122 9.32 -2.35 6.67
CA LEU A 122 9.23 -3.18 5.47
C LEU A 122 9.29 -2.32 4.19
N ARG A 123 8.57 -1.19 4.18
CA ARG A 123 8.60 -0.25 3.06
C ARG A 123 9.97 0.39 2.87
N GLU A 124 10.66 0.73 3.96
CA GLU A 124 12.06 1.20 3.92
C GLU A 124 12.97 0.13 3.29
N ALA A 125 12.84 -1.14 3.70
CA ALA A 125 13.63 -2.24 3.12
C ALA A 125 13.35 -2.48 1.62
N GLU A 126 12.09 -2.42 1.17
CA GLU A 126 11.73 -2.53 -0.25
C GLU A 126 12.29 -1.36 -1.09
N ILE A 127 12.41 -0.17 -0.50
CA ILE A 127 13.07 0.96 -1.15
C ILE A 127 14.57 0.71 -1.23
N GLU A 128 15.22 0.28 -0.14
CA GLU A 128 16.66 0.01 -0.08
C GLU A 128 17.09 -1.09 -1.07
N GLU A 129 16.32 -2.17 -1.19
CA GLU A 129 16.60 -3.26 -2.14
C GLU A 129 16.70 -2.75 -3.59
N ARG A 130 15.87 -1.78 -3.98
CA ARG A 130 15.91 -1.19 -5.32
C ARG A 130 17.22 -0.47 -5.64
N TYR A 131 17.90 0.05 -4.62
CA TYR A 131 19.16 0.79 -4.78
C TYR A 131 20.40 -0.01 -4.37
N ARG A 132 20.22 -1.09 -3.60
CA ARG A 132 21.31 -1.91 -3.07
C ARG A 132 20.91 -3.39 -3.02
N SER A 133 21.63 -4.23 -3.75
CA SER A 133 21.38 -5.69 -3.84
C SER A 133 22.06 -6.52 -2.74
N ASP A 134 22.82 -5.91 -1.85
CA ASP A 134 23.53 -6.62 -0.78
C ASP A 134 22.51 -7.13 0.26
N THR A 135 22.39 -8.45 0.39
CA THR A 135 21.57 -9.08 1.43
C THR A 135 22.47 -9.70 2.50
N TYR A 136 21.97 -9.74 3.74
CA TYR A 136 22.65 -10.42 4.84
C TYR A 136 21.89 -11.69 5.19
N SER A 137 22.61 -12.78 5.40
CA SER A 137 22.03 -13.95 6.02
C SER A 137 21.68 -13.68 7.49
N LEU A 138 20.82 -14.52 8.06
CA LEU A 138 20.45 -14.43 9.49
C LEU A 138 21.69 -14.51 10.39
N GLU A 139 22.64 -15.40 10.08
CA GLU A 139 23.85 -15.58 10.87
C GLU A 139 24.79 -14.37 10.76
N GLN A 140 24.95 -13.79 9.57
CA GLN A 140 25.72 -12.55 9.39
C GLN A 140 25.09 -11.37 10.15
N SER A 141 23.76 -11.28 10.14
CA SER A 141 23.01 -10.24 10.86
C SER A 141 23.18 -10.37 12.38
N LYS A 142 23.08 -11.59 12.93
CA LYS A 142 23.31 -11.86 14.36
C LYS A 142 24.73 -11.51 14.79
N GLU A 143 25.73 -11.88 14.00
CA GLU A 143 27.13 -11.59 14.33
C GLU A 143 27.41 -10.08 14.34
N ARG A 144 26.83 -9.35 13.37
CA ARG A 144 26.91 -7.89 13.33
C ARG A 144 26.21 -7.22 14.53
N LEU A 145 25.07 -7.77 14.98
CA LEU A 145 24.40 -7.26 16.17
C LEU A 145 25.23 -7.48 17.44
N ARG A 146 25.83 -8.66 17.61
CA ARG A 146 26.71 -8.96 18.75
C ARG A 146 27.92 -8.04 18.79
N THR A 147 28.57 -7.81 17.65
CA THR A 147 29.72 -6.90 17.58
C THR A 147 29.33 -5.47 17.96
N LEU A 148 28.18 -4.97 17.50
CA LEU A 148 27.67 -3.66 17.89
C LEU A 148 27.32 -3.56 19.38
N GLN A 149 26.73 -4.60 19.97
CA GLN A 149 26.44 -4.67 21.41
C GLN A 149 27.73 -4.58 22.23
N ASN A 150 28.73 -5.39 21.89
CA ASN A 150 30.03 -5.38 22.58
C ASN A 150 30.72 -4.01 22.48
N MET A 151 30.65 -3.36 21.32
CA MET A 151 31.20 -2.00 21.14
C MET A 151 30.46 -0.96 21.99
N ALA A 152 29.13 -1.05 22.08
CA ALA A 152 28.34 -0.15 22.91
C ALA A 152 28.62 -0.33 24.42
N GLU A 153 28.80 -1.57 24.87
CA GLU A 153 29.18 -1.89 26.25
C GLU A 153 30.58 -1.35 26.59
N ALA A 154 31.54 -1.49 25.68
CA ALA A 154 32.89 -0.97 25.87
C ALA A 154 32.98 0.58 25.93
N LEU A 155 32.00 1.29 25.35
CA LEU A 155 31.91 2.75 25.42
C LEU A 155 31.22 3.26 26.70
N ASN A 156 30.44 2.40 27.36
CA ASN A 156 29.73 2.71 28.61
C ASN A 156 30.48 2.24 29.86
N ALA A 157 31.68 1.63 29.69
CA ALA A 157 32.59 1.19 30.74
C ALA A 157 33.71 2.22 30.95
#